data_AF-A0A383CML4-F1
#
_entry.id   AF-A0A383CML4-F1
#
_cell.length_a   1.000
_cell.length_b   1.000
_cell.length_c   1.000
_cell.angle_alpha   90.00
_cell.angle_beta   90.00
_cell.angle_gamma   90.00
#
_symmetry.space_group_name_H-M   'P 1'
#
loop_
_entity.id
_entity.type
_entity.pdbx_description
1 polymer ?
#
loop_
_entity_poly.entity_id
_entity_poly.type
_entity_poly.pdbx_seq_one_letter_code
_entity_poly.pdbx_strand_id
1 'polypeptide(L)' 'MDLSLNSPMIDQLINLALAEDISGGDITTESTIGALQQGIGTIITKNVG' A
#
# COMPACT_ATOMS: atom_id res chain seq x y z
N MET A 1 21.94 5.67 -11.67
CA MET A 1 21.77 6.11 -10.27
C MET A 1 21.11 4.95 -9.57
N ASP A 2 21.88 4.16 -8.83
CA ASP A 2 21.36 2.98 -8.14
C ASP A 2 20.52 3.47 -6.95
N LEU A 3 19.20 3.45 -7.10
CA LEU A 3 18.29 3.66 -5.98
C LEU A 3 18.34 2.37 -5.16
N SER A 4 19.29 2.30 -4.24
CA SER A 4 19.26 1.26 -3.23
C SER A 4 17.87 1.32 -2.57
N LEU A 5 17.17 0.18 -2.58
CA LEU A 5 15.78 0.05 -2.09
C LEU A 5 15.60 0.40 -0.60
N ASN A 6 16.71 0.68 0.10
CA ASN A 6 16.79 1.06 1.50
C ASN A 6 17.15 2.54 1.67
N SER A 7 16.75 3.39 0.72
CA SER A 7 16.97 4.83 0.80
C SER A 7 15.85 5.49 1.62
N PRO A 8 16.18 6.40 2.56
CA PRO A 8 15.19 7.22 3.28
C PRO A 8 14.22 7.98 2.35
N MET A 9 14.63 8.21 1.10
CA MET A 9 13.79 8.82 0.07
C MET A 9 12.61 7.93 -0.34
N ILE A 10 12.79 6.61 -0.39
CA ILE A 10 11.72 5.67 -0.75
C ILE A 10 10.67 5.64 0.36
N ASP A 11 11.10 5.62 1.62
CA ASP A 11 10.17 5.67 2.76
C ASP A 11 9.33 6.95 2.76
N GLN A 12 9.95 8.09 2.43
CA GLN A 12 9.23 9.36 2.27
C GLN A 12 8.19 9.28 1.15
N LEU A 13 8.55 8.70 0.00
CA LEU A 13 7.61 8.55 -1.12
C LEU A 13 6.45 7.60 -0.78
N ILE A 14 6.71 6.50 -0.08
CA ILE A 14 5.67 5.58 0.40
C ILE A 14 4.74 6.29 1.38
N ASN A 15 5.29 7.04 2.33
CA ASN A 15 4.48 7.77 3.31
C ASN A 15 3.61 8.86 2.67
N LEU A 16 4.13 9.57 1.65
CA LEU A 16 3.36 10.56 0.91
C LEU A 16 2.21 9.89 0.13
N ALA A 17 2.49 8.81 -0.59
CA ALA A 17 1.47 8.08 -1.35
C ALA A 17 0.41 7.45 -0.43
N LEU A 18 0.80 6.93 0.74
CA LEU A 18 -0.14 6.40 1.73
C LEU A 18 -1.04 7.50 2.30
N ALA A 19 -0.46 8.66 2.65
CA ALA A 19 -1.24 9.78 3.16
C ALA A 19 -2.23 10.32 2.11
N GLU A 20 -1.83 10.35 0.84
CA GLU A 20 -2.72 10.72 -0.27
C GLU A 20 -3.94 9.78 -0.36
N ASP A 21 -3.71 8.47 -0.28
CA ASP A 21 -4.74 7.45 -0.50
C ASP A 21 -5.70 7.29 0.70
N ILE A 22 -5.18 7.31 1.94
CA ILE A 22 -5.95 6.92 3.14
C ILE A 22 -6.02 7.99 4.25
N SER A 23 -5.75 9.28 3.96
CA SER A 23 -5.77 10.34 5.00
C SER A 23 -7.09 10.44 5.79
N GLY A 24 -8.22 10.00 5.23
CA GLY A 24 -9.53 9.94 5.89
C GLY A 24 -9.96 8.54 6.32
N GLY A 25 -9.09 7.54 6.22
CA GLY A 25 -9.42 6.12 6.35
C GLY A 25 -10.02 5.52 5.07
N ASP A 26 -10.15 4.20 5.04
CA ASP A 26 -10.84 3.46 3.97
C ASP A 26 -12.23 3.02 4.46
N ILE A 27 -13.20 3.92 4.29
CA ILE A 27 -14.58 3.74 4.78
C ILE A 27 -15.18 2.43 4.25
N THR A 28 -14.89 2.04 3.01
CA THR A 28 -15.51 0.86 2.41
C THR A 28 -14.98 -0.41 3.07
N THR A 29 -13.66 -0.49 3.28
CA THR A 29 -13.05 -1.63 3.99
C THR A 29 -13.49 -1.67 5.44
N GLU A 30 -13.45 -0.54 6.15
CA GLU A 30 -13.85 -0.46 7.57
C GLU A 30 -15.33 -0.81 7.80
N SER A 31 -16.20 -0.49 6.83
CA SER A 31 -17.64 -0.77 6.91
C SER A 31 -17.99 -2.23 6.60
N THR A 32 -17.12 -2.98 5.89
CA THR A 32 -17.46 -4.31 5.35
C THR A 32 -16.62 -5.44 5.91
N ILE A 33 -15.41 -5.17 6.39
CA ILE A 33 -14.45 -6.17 6.86
C ILE A 33 -14.18 -5.95 8.35
N GLY A 34 -14.30 -7.02 9.13
CA GLY A 34 -14.04 -6.95 10.57
C GLY A 34 -12.55 -6.73 10.87
N ALA A 35 -12.24 -5.95 11.91
CA ALA A 35 -10.86 -5.57 12.26
C ALA A 35 -9.88 -6.74 12.50
N LEU A 36 -10.38 -7.93 12.86
CA LEU A 36 -9.57 -9.13 13.09
C LEU A 36 -9.65 -10.14 11.94
N GLN A 37 -10.38 -9.83 10.88
CA GLN A 37 -10.56 -10.73 9.74
C GLN A 37 -9.25 -10.84 8.95
N GLN A 38 -8.84 -12.08 8.65
CA GLN A 38 -7.63 -12.36 7.87
C GLN A 38 -8.00 -12.91 6.49
N GLY A 39 -7.16 -12.62 5.50
CA GLY A 39 -7.30 -13.11 4.13
C GLY A 39 -5.93 -13.36 3.49
N ILE A 40 -5.92 -14.08 2.37
CA ILE A 40 -4.72 -14.31 1.57
C ILE A 40 -4.77 -13.40 0.35
N GLY A 41 -3.80 -12.50 0.22
CA GLY A 41 -3.59 -11.67 -0.97
C GLY A 41 -2.55 -12.29 -1.90
N THR A 42 -2.74 -12.18 -3.22
CA THR A 42 -1.76 -12.62 -4.23
C THR A 42 -1.58 -11.51 -5.26
N ILE A 43 -0.33 -11.13 -5.53
CA ILE A 43 0.01 -10.20 -6.61
C ILE A 43 0.23 -11.02 -7.88
N ILE A 44 -0.50 -10.68 -8.94
CA ILE A 44 -0.40 -11.32 -10.25
C ILE A 44 -0.02 -10.27 -11.28
N THR A 45 1.08 -10.48 -11.98
CA THR A 45 1.48 -9.63 -13.10
C THR A 45 0.56 -9.91 -14.28
N LYS A 46 -0.13 -8.87 -14.77
CA LYS A 46 -1.07 -9.01 -15.88
C LYS A 46 -0.41 -8.92 -17.25
N ASN A 47 0.72 -8.23 -17.33
CA ASN A 47 1.46 -8.01 -18.56
C ASN A 47 2.93 -8.40 -18.36
N VAL A 48 3.59 -8.78 -19.46
CA VAL A 48 5.04 -8.94 -19.52
C VAL A 48 5.67 -7.54 -19.63
N GLY A 49 6.71 -7.29 -18.85
CA GLY A 49 7.48 -6.04 -18.84
C GLY A 49 8.66 -6.06 -19.80
#